data_AF-A0A661NHL4-F1
#
_entry.id   AF-A0A661NHL4-F1
#
_cell.length_a   1.000
_cell.length_b   1.000
_cell.length_c   1.000
_cell.angle_alpha   90.00
_cell.angle_beta   90.00
_cell.angle_gamma   90.00
#
_symmetry.space_group_name_H-M   'P 1'
#
loop_
_entity.id
_entity.type
_entity.pdbx_description
1 polymer ?
#
loop_
_entity_poly.entity_id
_entity_poly.type
_entity_poly.pdbx_seq_one_letter_code
_entity_poly.pdbx_strand_id
1 'polypeptide(L)'
;MALLWVTPSVAATYEVGPGQTHEAIGDVPWESLAAGDEVLIHWRAEAYHEKFVICARGEADNPIVIRGVPGPGGELPVIDGQNATTRAELDYTNASRGVIKIGSANNPTDTLPA
;
A
#
# COMPACT_ATOMS: atom_id res chain seq x y z
N MET A 1 35.13 -6.09 -18.31
CA MET A 1 33.98 -5.33 -18.87
C MET A 1 32.72 -5.98 -18.33
N ALA A 2 32.16 -5.46 -17.23
CA ALA A 2 30.93 -5.98 -16.66
C ALA A 2 29.76 -5.23 -17.30
N LEU A 3 28.90 -5.96 -18.00
CA LEU A 3 27.68 -5.41 -18.58
C LEU A 3 26.62 -5.36 -17.46
N LEU A 4 26.39 -4.18 -16.90
CA LEU A 4 25.25 -3.94 -16.02
C LEU A 4 23.98 -3.94 -16.87
N TRP A 5 23.12 -4.92 -16.67
CA TRP A 5 21.76 -4.89 -17.19
C TRP A 5 20.95 -3.97 -16.28
N VAL A 6 20.58 -2.79 -16.77
CA VAL A 6 19.54 -1.98 -16.14
C VAL A 6 18.22 -2.57 -16.60
N THR A 7 17.59 -3.41 -15.78
CA THR A 7 16.18 -3.72 -15.97
C THR A 7 15.39 -2.46 -15.62
N PRO A 8 14.60 -1.87 -16.54
CA PRO A 8 13.68 -0.82 -16.14
C PRO A 8 12.74 -1.40 -15.09
N SER A 9 12.73 -0.82 -13.89
CA SER A 9 11.68 -1.10 -12.91
C SER A 9 10.39 -0.51 -13.48
N VAL A 10 9.54 -1.35 -14.07
CA VAL A 10 8.20 -0.93 -14.45
C VAL A 10 7.42 -0.70 -13.16
N ALA A 11 6.75 0.44 -13.05
CA ALA A 11 5.82 0.71 -11.95
C ALA A 11 4.83 -0.45 -11.79
N ALA A 12 4.67 -0.96 -10.57
CA ALA A 12 3.79 -2.07 -10.28
C ALA A 12 2.36 -1.58 -10.01
N THR A 13 1.37 -2.39 -10.40
CA THR A 13 -0.03 -2.20 -10.00
C THR A 13 -0.44 -3.35 -9.10
N TYR A 14 -0.84 -3.03 -7.87
CA TYR A 14 -1.31 -3.96 -6.86
C TYR A 14 -2.84 -3.90 -6.79
N GLU A 15 -3.51 -4.91 -7.34
CA GLU A 15 -4.97 -5.03 -7.32
C GLU A 15 -5.41 -5.75 -6.04
N VAL A 16 -6.26 -5.11 -5.24
CA VAL A 16 -6.73 -5.60 -3.93
C VAL A 16 -8.23 -5.81 -3.93
N GLY A 17 -8.68 -6.99 -3.51
CA GLY A 17 -10.08 -7.33 -3.28
C GLY A 17 -10.46 -8.70 -3.82
N PRO A 18 -11.74 -9.10 -3.70
CA PRO A 18 -12.21 -10.44 -4.06
C PRO A 18 -11.84 -10.84 -5.49
N GLY A 19 -11.07 -11.93 -5.63
CA GLY A 19 -10.64 -12.46 -6.92
C GLY A 19 -9.49 -11.70 -7.60
N GLN A 20 -8.87 -10.74 -6.90
CA GLN A 20 -7.65 -10.07 -7.35
C GLN A 20 -6.39 -10.81 -6.91
N THR A 21 -5.22 -10.33 -7.35
CA THR A 21 -3.93 -10.91 -6.94
C THR A 21 -3.70 -10.81 -5.43
N HIS A 22 -4.17 -9.72 -4.82
CA HIS A 22 -4.23 -9.54 -3.37
C HIS A 22 -5.69 -9.60 -2.94
N GLU A 23 -6.07 -10.58 -2.12
CA GLU A 23 -7.47 -10.71 -1.66
C GLU A 23 -7.77 -9.70 -0.54
N ALA A 24 -6.74 -9.28 0.20
CA ALA A 24 -6.81 -8.38 1.33
C ALA A 24 -5.77 -7.24 1.25
N ILE A 25 -6.05 -6.12 1.93
CA ILE A 25 -5.12 -4.97 2.04
C ILE A 25 -3.80 -5.40 2.68
N GLY A 26 -3.84 -6.35 3.63
CA GLY A 26 -2.65 -6.87 4.30
C GLY A 26 -1.71 -7.67 3.37
N ASP A 27 -2.20 -8.14 2.23
CA ASP A 27 -1.42 -8.94 1.28
C ASP A 27 -0.49 -8.08 0.42
N VAL A 28 -0.75 -6.77 0.32
CA VAL A 28 0.11 -5.83 -0.40
C VAL A 28 1.45 -5.70 0.32
N PRO A 29 2.59 -5.83 -0.37
CA PRO A 29 3.92 -5.63 0.21
C PRO A 29 4.22 -4.13 0.37
N TRP A 30 3.52 -3.46 1.30
CA TRP A 30 3.63 -2.03 1.57
C TRP A 30 5.08 -1.57 1.83
N GLU A 31 5.89 -2.44 2.42
CA GLU A 31 7.32 -2.24 2.69
C GLU A 31 8.20 -2.18 1.43
N SER A 32 7.67 -2.58 0.28
CA SER A 32 8.40 -2.66 -1.00
C SER A 32 7.91 -1.66 -2.05
N LEU A 33 6.96 -0.78 -1.72
CA LEU A 33 6.45 0.22 -2.66
C LEU A 33 7.58 1.14 -3.13
N ALA A 34 7.59 1.41 -4.43
CA ALA A 34 8.54 2.27 -5.10
C ALA A 34 7.83 3.38 -5.89
N ALA A 35 8.58 4.40 -6.31
CA ALA A 35 8.05 5.49 -7.11
C ALA A 35 7.33 4.98 -8.38
N GLY A 36 6.11 5.47 -8.61
CA GLY A 36 5.25 5.08 -9.72
C GLY A 36 4.24 3.97 -9.39
N ASP A 37 4.42 3.24 -8.29
CA ASP A 37 3.53 2.13 -7.96
C ASP A 37 2.09 2.59 -7.67
N GLU A 38 1.11 1.79 -8.10
CA GLU A 38 -0.30 1.99 -7.80
C GLU A 38 -0.85 0.85 -6.94
N VAL A 39 -1.65 1.18 -5.92
CA VAL A 39 -2.47 0.22 -5.18
C VAL A 39 -3.94 0.53 -5.43
N LEU A 40 -4.64 -0.41 -6.04
CA LEU A 40 -6.04 -0.30 -6.43
C LEU A 40 -6.89 -1.17 -5.51
N ILE A 41 -7.65 -0.53 -4.63
CA ILE A 41 -8.48 -1.21 -3.64
C ILE A 41 -9.90 -1.31 -4.19
N HIS A 42 -10.32 -2.49 -4.60
CA HIS A 42 -11.66 -2.73 -5.14
C HIS A 42 -12.69 -2.74 -4.04
N TRP A 43 -13.84 -2.14 -4.34
CA TRP A 43 -15.01 -2.23 -3.48
C TRP A 43 -15.41 -3.70 -3.22
N ARG A 44 -15.83 -3.95 -1.99
CA ARG A 44 -16.58 -5.16 -1.58
C ARG A 44 -17.62 -4.77 -0.52
N ALA A 45 -18.60 -5.63 -0.28
CA ALA A 45 -19.69 -5.34 0.64
C ALA A 45 -19.20 -5.17 2.09
N GLU A 46 -18.30 -6.05 2.54
CA GLU A 46 -17.69 -6.00 3.87
C GLU A 46 -16.48 -5.07 3.92
N ALA A 47 -16.34 -4.26 4.98
CA ALA A 47 -15.19 -3.39 5.13
C ALA A 47 -13.86 -4.19 5.19
N TYR A 48 -12.79 -3.54 4.76
CA TYR A 48 -11.42 -3.98 5.03
C TYR A 48 -11.06 -3.63 6.47
N HIS A 49 -10.51 -4.58 7.21
CA HIS A 49 -10.13 -4.45 8.62
C HIS A 49 -8.62 -4.57 8.76
N GLU A 50 -7.90 -3.86 7.90
CA GLU A 50 -6.44 -3.80 7.89
C GLU A 50 -5.98 -2.34 8.01
N LYS A 51 -4.82 -2.16 8.64
CA LYS A 51 -4.16 -0.87 8.80
C LYS A 51 -2.69 -0.99 8.45
N PHE A 52 -2.14 0.03 7.82
CA PHE A 52 -0.82 -0.01 7.21
C PHE A 52 -0.10 1.34 7.28
N VAL A 53 1.20 1.30 7.02
CA VAL A 53 2.07 2.46 6.89
C VAL A 53 2.62 2.52 5.47
N ILE A 54 2.74 3.73 4.95
CA ILE A 54 3.48 4.04 3.72
C ILE A 54 4.72 4.80 4.15
N CYS A 55 5.85 4.10 4.14
CA CYS A 55 7.17 4.67 4.39
C CYS A 55 8.02 4.47 3.13
N ALA A 56 7.53 5.03 2.04
CA ALA A 56 8.12 4.99 0.71
C ALA A 56 7.98 6.38 0.07
N ARG A 57 8.77 6.65 -0.97
CA ARG A 57 8.81 7.94 -1.65
C ARG A 57 8.44 7.77 -3.13
N GLY A 58 7.40 8.48 -3.54
CA GLY A 58 7.15 8.76 -4.95
C GLY A 58 8.04 9.87 -5.48
N GLU A 59 8.18 9.96 -6.80
CA GLU A 59 8.82 11.07 -7.49
C GLU A 59 7.79 12.01 -8.12
N ALA A 60 8.19 13.24 -8.44
CA ALA A 60 7.26 14.25 -8.98
C ALA A 60 6.49 13.78 -10.22
N ASP A 61 7.19 13.09 -11.13
CA ASP A 61 6.60 12.53 -12.35
C ASP A 61 6.07 11.09 -12.16
N ASN A 62 6.42 10.43 -11.05
CA ASN A 62 6.07 9.04 -10.75
C ASN A 62 5.64 8.91 -9.28
N PRO A 63 4.48 9.45 -8.89
CA PRO A 63 3.99 9.35 -7.53
C PRO A 63 3.61 7.90 -7.19
N ILE A 64 3.56 7.57 -5.90
CA ILE A 64 2.86 6.38 -5.41
C ILE A 64 1.38 6.75 -5.30
N VAL A 65 0.49 5.96 -5.89
CA VAL A 65 -0.96 6.24 -5.89
C VAL A 65 -1.71 5.11 -5.20
N ILE A 66 -2.55 5.44 -4.23
CA ILE A 66 -3.47 4.48 -3.59
C ILE A 66 -4.88 4.96 -3.85
N ARG A 67 -5.68 4.14 -4.54
CA ARG A 67 -6.99 4.56 -5.06
C ARG A 67 -8.05 3.48 -4.82
N GLY A 68 -9.23 3.91 -4.38
CA GLY A 68 -10.40 3.03 -4.34
C GLY A 68 -11.02 2.88 -5.72
N VAL A 69 -11.33 1.63 -6.13
CA VAL A 69 -12.04 1.31 -7.36
C VAL A 69 -13.53 1.12 -7.02
N PRO A 70 -14.44 1.93 -7.60
CA PRO A 70 -15.86 1.84 -7.29
C PRO A 70 -16.49 0.51 -7.67
N GLY A 71 -17.46 0.07 -6.87
CA GLY A 71 -18.33 -1.06 -7.17
C GLY A 71 -19.36 -0.75 -8.28
N PRO A 72 -20.21 -1.72 -8.65
CA PRO A 72 -21.20 -1.56 -9.72
C PRO A 72 -22.20 -0.41 -9.52
N GLY A 73 -22.49 -0.05 -8.27
CA GLY A 73 -23.36 1.07 -7.91
C GLY A 73 -22.60 2.37 -7.63
N GLY A 74 -21.27 2.39 -7.80
CA GLY A 74 -20.42 3.53 -7.46
C GLY A 74 -19.96 3.57 -6.00
N GLU A 75 -20.17 2.49 -5.25
CA GLU A 75 -19.72 2.37 -3.87
C GLU A 75 -18.19 2.34 -3.79
N LEU A 76 -17.60 3.04 -2.83
CA LEU A 76 -16.16 3.03 -2.60
C LEU A 76 -15.78 2.00 -1.54
N PRO A 77 -14.59 1.38 -1.62
CA PRO A 77 -14.09 0.52 -0.56
C PRO A 77 -14.05 1.26 0.78
N VAL A 78 -14.40 0.57 1.85
CA VAL A 78 -14.34 1.09 3.21
C VAL A 78 -13.20 0.40 3.95
N ILE A 79 -12.32 1.19 4.56
CA ILE A 79 -11.30 0.72 5.49
C ILE A 79 -11.78 1.09 6.89
N ASP A 80 -12.04 0.09 7.71
CA ASP A 80 -12.52 0.24 9.08
C ASP A 80 -11.42 -0.11 10.09
N GLY A 81 -11.14 0.82 11.01
CA GLY A 81 -10.15 0.65 12.06
C GLY A 81 -10.59 -0.25 13.21
N GLN A 82 -11.87 -0.60 13.31
CA GLN A 82 -12.37 -1.47 14.36
C GLN A 82 -11.74 -2.87 14.25
N ASN A 83 -11.01 -3.28 15.29
CA ASN A 83 -10.27 -4.54 15.36
C ASN A 83 -9.29 -4.74 14.19
N ALA A 84 -8.83 -3.66 13.55
CA ALA A 84 -8.00 -3.77 12.36
C ALA A 84 -6.63 -4.38 12.66
N THR A 85 -6.19 -5.27 11.78
CA THR A 85 -4.91 -5.97 11.86
C THR A 85 -3.83 -5.27 11.04
N THR A 86 -2.58 -5.58 11.34
CA THR A 86 -1.43 -5.06 10.60
C THR A 86 -0.67 -6.25 10.03
N ARG A 87 -0.26 -6.14 8.76
CA ARG A 87 0.68 -7.07 8.12
C ARG A 87 1.91 -7.26 9.00
N ALA A 88 2.36 -8.50 9.20
CA ALA A 88 3.42 -8.83 10.16
C ALA A 88 4.78 -8.19 9.82
N GLU A 89 5.01 -7.92 8.54
CA GLU A 89 6.21 -7.27 8.03
C GLU A 89 6.24 -5.76 8.36
N LEU A 90 5.14 -5.12 8.75
CA LEU A 90 5.13 -3.69 9.06
C LEU A 90 5.40 -3.44 10.54
N ASP A 91 6.42 -2.63 10.82
CA ASP A 91 6.73 -2.16 12.18
C ASP A 91 6.80 -0.63 12.18
N TYR A 92 5.84 0.02 12.83
CA TYR A 92 5.74 1.47 12.86
C TYR A 92 5.08 2.00 14.13
N THR A 93 5.53 3.18 14.56
CA THR A 93 4.96 3.88 15.72
C THR A 93 3.52 4.34 15.44
N ASN A 94 2.72 4.47 16.50
CA ASN A 94 1.32 4.89 16.43
C ASN A 94 0.38 3.95 15.64
N ALA A 95 0.75 2.69 15.42
CA ALA A 95 -0.11 1.68 14.78
C ALA A 95 -1.46 1.46 15.49
N SER A 96 -1.62 1.88 16.74
CA SER A 96 -2.90 1.85 17.48
C SER A 96 -3.78 3.09 17.28
N ARG A 97 -3.33 4.12 16.53
CA ARG A 97 -3.98 5.44 16.49
C ARG A 97 -4.54 5.84 15.12
N GLY A 98 -4.39 5.01 14.10
CA GLY A 98 -4.87 5.30 12.74
C GLY A 98 -4.98 4.05 11.87
N VAL A 99 -5.70 4.20 10.76
CA VAL A 99 -5.85 3.16 9.72
C VAL A 99 -4.76 3.24 8.66
N ILE A 100 -4.31 4.45 8.34
CA ILE A 100 -3.25 4.71 7.37
C ILE A 100 -2.26 5.68 8.02
N LYS A 101 -0.99 5.32 7.99
CA LYS A 101 0.12 6.21 8.35
C LYS A 101 0.95 6.51 7.12
N ILE A 102 1.39 7.76 6.99
CA ILE A 102 2.39 8.16 5.99
C ILE A 102 3.61 8.69 6.75
N GLY A 103 4.80 8.23 6.39
CA GLY A 103 6.06 8.58 7.03
C GLY A 103 6.62 7.47 7.91
N SER A 104 7.48 7.83 8.87
CA SER A 104 8.45 6.95 9.53
C SER A 104 7.94 5.59 9.98
N ALA A 105 8.75 4.55 9.71
CA ALA A 105 8.59 3.19 10.19
C ALA A 105 9.97 2.60 10.55
N ASN A 106 9.97 1.55 11.39
CA ASN A 106 11.15 0.71 11.58
C ASN A 106 11.30 -0.27 10.41
N ASN A 107 10.17 -0.81 9.93
CA ASN A 107 10.10 -1.57 8.69
C ASN A 107 8.89 -1.11 7.84
N PRO A 108 9.12 -0.65 6.59
CA PRO A 108 10.42 -0.46 5.94
C PRO A 108 11.26 0.61 6.65
N THR A 109 12.59 0.54 6.51
CA THR A 109 13.49 1.52 7.13
C THR A 109 13.16 2.92 6.61
N ASP A 110 12.95 3.86 7.54
CA ASP A 110 12.77 5.26 7.18
C ASP A 110 14.02 5.82 6.52
N THR A 111 13.89 6.14 5.23
CA THR A 111 14.93 6.78 4.41
C THR A 111 14.53 8.18 3.98
N LEU A 112 13.41 8.70 4.50
CA LEU A 112 12.94 10.04 4.22
C LEU A 112 13.77 11.07 5.01
N PRO A 113 14.07 12.24 4.44
CA PRO A 113 14.77 13.30 5.17
C PRO A 113 13.97 13.75 6.41
N ALA A 114 14.68 14.04 7.50
CA ALA A 114 14.12 14.59 8.74
C ALA A 114 13.65 16.05 8.59
#